data_AF-A0A2D8R1D5-F1
#
_entry.id   AF-A0A2D8R1D5-F1
#
_cell.length_a   1.000
_cell.length_b   1.000
_cell.length_c   1.000
_cell.angle_alpha   90.00
_cell.angle_beta   90.00
_cell.angle_gamma   90.00
#
_symmetry.space_group_name_H-M   'P 1'
#
loop_
_entity.id
_entity.type
_entity.pdbx_description
1 polymer ?
#
loop_
_entity_poly.entity_id
_entity_poly.type
_entity_poly.pdbx_seq_one_letter_code
_entity_poly.pdbx_strand_id
1 'polypeptide(L)'
;MTLSFRPQNIPETIVYKTLVFTWLFYAFGALYVVGPVLGWSLFALAVIALYFGPALRPSLRPAGPVPFIVWLWIAGMLVMLVALWGGHLQWGLGLKQTIKSSIGWAKGWALLALFPLA
;
A
#
# COMPACT_ATOMS: atom_id res chain seq x y z
N MET A 1 11.82 22.51 -21.55
CA MET A 1 12.29 21.93 -20.28
C MET A 1 11.64 20.55 -20.13
N THR A 2 12.30 19.49 -20.59
CA THR A 2 11.82 18.12 -20.38
C THR A 2 12.19 17.69 -18.97
N LEU A 3 11.23 17.68 -18.05
CA LEU A 3 11.42 17.10 -16.71
C LEU A 3 11.66 15.59 -16.86
N SER A 4 12.92 15.16 -16.83
CA SER A 4 13.28 13.75 -16.74
C SER A 4 13.07 13.29 -15.29
N PHE A 5 11.90 12.76 -14.97
CA PHE A 5 11.66 12.10 -13.68
C PHE A 5 12.52 10.83 -13.61
N ARG A 6 13.42 10.75 -12.63
CA ARG A 6 14.25 9.57 -12.36
C ARG A 6 13.95 9.08 -10.94
N PRO A 7 13.48 7.83 -10.76
CA PRO A 7 13.25 7.29 -9.42
C PRO A 7 14.58 7.22 -8.67
N GLN A 8 14.56 7.61 -7.39
CA GLN A 8 15.74 7.77 -6.55
C GLN A 8 16.03 6.54 -5.68
N ASN A 9 15.01 5.72 -5.42
CA ASN A 9 15.09 4.54 -4.57
C ASN A 9 14.27 3.36 -5.15
N ILE A 10 14.33 2.21 -4.48
CA ILE A 10 13.66 0.99 -4.94
C ILE A 10 12.12 1.11 -4.90
N PRO A 11 11.49 1.61 -3.81
CA PRO A 11 10.06 1.89 -3.79
C PRO A 11 9.58 2.72 -5.00
N GLU A 12 10.21 3.87 -5.25
CA GLU A 12 9.91 4.75 -6.38
C GLU A 12 10.09 4.03 -7.72
N THR A 13 11.15 3.23 -7.86
CA THR A 13 11.43 2.49 -9.09
C THR A 13 10.33 1.48 -9.40
N ILE A 14 9.83 0.76 -8.40
CA ILE A 14 8.79 -0.25 -8.59
C ILE A 14 7.44 0.42 -8.92
N VAL A 15 7.09 1.51 -8.21
CA VAL A 15 5.87 2.30 -8.51
C VAL A 15 5.96 2.88 -9.92
N TYR A 16 7.05 3.55 -10.27
CA TYR A 16 7.27 4.13 -11.59
C TYR A 16 7.15 3.09 -12.71
N LYS A 17 7.84 1.94 -12.60
CA LYS A 17 7.74 0.87 -13.60
C LYS A 17 6.30 0.35 -13.70
N THR A 18 5.62 0.18 -12.58
CA THR A 18 4.22 -0.29 -12.57
C THR A 18 3.32 0.69 -13.32
N LEU A 19 3.51 2.00 -13.11
CA LEU A 19 2.77 3.04 -13.83
C LEU A 19 3.06 3.02 -15.34
N VAL A 20 4.33 2.90 -15.75
CA VAL A 20 4.71 2.79 -17.17
C VAL A 20 4.07 1.57 -17.83
N PHE A 21 4.01 0.43 -17.13
CA PHE A 21 3.41 -0.80 -17.65
C PHE A 21 1.88 -0.90 -17.47
N THR A 22 1.19 0.16 -17.03
CA THR A 22 -0.26 0.13 -16.78
C THR A 22 -1.05 -0.38 -17.98
N TRP A 23 -0.74 0.09 -19.19
CA TRP A 23 -1.43 -0.34 -20.40
C TRP A 23 -1.17 -1.81 -20.76
N LEU A 24 0.03 -2.31 -20.47
CA LEU A 24 0.35 -3.73 -20.64
C LEU A 24 -0.47 -4.57 -19.65
N PHE A 25 -0.51 -4.19 -18.38
CA PHE A 25 -1.33 -4.87 -17.38
C PHE A 25 -2.83 -4.80 -17.71
N TYR A 26 -3.30 -3.68 -18.25
CA TYR A 26 -4.67 -3.53 -18.72
C TYR A 26 -4.99 -4.52 -19.85
N ALA A 27 -4.12 -4.63 -20.85
CA ALA A 27 -4.31 -5.54 -21.99
C ALA A 27 -4.47 -7.02 -21.56
N PHE A 28 -3.85 -7.42 -20.46
CA PHE A 28 -3.97 -8.77 -19.89
C PHE A 28 -5.01 -8.90 -18.77
N GLY A 29 -5.80 -7.85 -18.48
CA GLY A 29 -6.78 -7.85 -17.39
C GLY A 29 -6.17 -7.93 -15.98
N ALA A 30 -4.88 -7.61 -15.83
CA ALA A 30 -4.11 -7.80 -14.60
C ALA A 30 -4.25 -6.67 -13.57
N LEU A 31 -4.91 -5.55 -13.91
CA LEU A 31 -4.98 -4.36 -13.03
C LEU A 31 -5.56 -4.66 -11.63
N TYR A 32 -6.52 -5.59 -11.54
CA TYR A 32 -7.12 -5.97 -10.26
C TYR A 32 -6.14 -6.69 -9.31
N VAL A 33 -5.08 -7.29 -9.86
CA VAL A 33 -4.05 -8.03 -9.11
C VAL A 33 -2.83 -7.15 -8.84
N VAL A 34 -2.42 -6.36 -9.84
CA VAL A 34 -1.20 -5.54 -9.78
C VAL A 34 -1.25 -4.51 -8.64
N GLY A 35 -2.38 -3.84 -8.43
CA GLY A 35 -2.53 -2.86 -7.34
C GLY A 35 -2.27 -3.46 -5.95
N PRO A 36 -2.98 -4.53 -5.55
CA PRO A 36 -2.71 -5.24 -4.30
C PRO A 36 -1.29 -5.77 -4.17
N VAL A 37 -0.73 -6.37 -5.24
CA VAL A 37 0.65 -6.89 -5.22
C VAL A 37 1.65 -5.77 -4.98
N LEU A 38 1.47 -4.63 -5.63
CA LEU A 38 2.29 -3.45 -5.42
C LEU A 38 2.18 -2.93 -3.97
N GLY A 39 0.96 -2.78 -3.45
CA GLY A 39 0.74 -2.34 -2.07
C GLY A 39 1.41 -3.27 -1.04
N TRP A 40 1.25 -4.59 -1.17
CA TRP A 40 1.90 -5.56 -0.28
C TRP A 40 3.42 -5.58 -0.42
N SER A 41 3.94 -5.34 -1.64
CA SER A 41 5.39 -5.21 -1.87
C SER A 41 5.94 -3.98 -1.14
N LEU A 42 5.25 -2.83 -1.23
CA LEU A 42 5.62 -1.62 -0.49
C LEU A 42 5.52 -1.83 1.01
N PHE A 43 4.50 -2.55 1.49
CA PHE A 43 4.34 -2.88 2.91
C PHE A 43 5.51 -3.71 3.42
N ALA A 44 5.90 -4.75 2.68
CA ALA A 44 7.05 -5.58 3.03
C ALA A 44 8.34 -4.77 3.09
N LEU A 45 8.56 -3.86 2.13
CA LEU A 45 9.71 -2.95 2.13
C LEU A 45 9.67 -2.01 3.35
N ALA A 46 8.52 -1.46 3.71
CA ALA A 46 8.37 -0.62 4.89
C ALA A 46 8.65 -1.38 6.19
N VAL A 47 8.16 -2.62 6.33
CA VAL A 47 8.43 -3.47 7.50
C VAL A 47 9.93 -3.79 7.61
N ILE A 48 10.57 -4.15 6.49
CA ILE A 48 12.02 -4.37 6.42
C ILE A 48 12.75 -3.09 6.83
N ALA A 49 12.32 -1.93 6.32
CA ALA A 49 12.88 -0.62 6.64
C ALA A 49 12.85 -0.30 8.13
N LEU A 50 11.70 -0.55 8.77
CA LEU A 50 11.50 -0.35 10.20
C LEU A 50 12.33 -1.32 11.06
N TYR A 51 12.47 -2.57 10.62
CA TYR A 51 13.19 -3.60 11.39
C TYR A 51 14.71 -3.42 11.36
N PHE A 52 15.30 -3.16 10.18
CA PHE A 52 16.76 -3.07 10.03
C PHE A 52 17.32 -1.65 10.16
N GLY A 53 16.49 -0.61 9.98
CA GLY A 53 16.87 0.79 10.17
C GLY A 53 18.19 1.16 9.44
N PRO A 54 19.21 1.68 10.15
CA PRO A 54 20.48 2.09 9.53
C PRO A 54 21.26 0.97 8.82
N ALA A 55 21.03 -0.30 9.17
CA ALA A 55 21.72 -1.44 8.58
C ALA A 55 21.32 -1.72 7.12
N LEU A 56 20.24 -1.09 6.64
CA LEU A 56 19.81 -1.22 5.24
C LEU A 56 20.69 -0.49 4.27
N ARG A 57 20.79 -1.04 3.05
CA ARG A 57 21.38 -0.36 1.90
C ARG A 57 20.70 1.00 1.69
N PRO A 58 21.44 2.08 1.34
CA PRO A 58 20.88 3.42 1.19
C PRO A 58 19.65 3.51 0.28
N SER A 59 19.60 2.70 -0.79
CA SER A 59 18.48 2.64 -1.74
C SER A 59 17.18 2.01 -1.21
N LEU A 60 17.21 1.43 -0.01
CA LEU A 60 16.03 0.90 0.70
C LEU A 60 15.66 1.72 1.94
N ARG A 61 16.43 2.74 2.28
CA ARG A 61 16.14 3.55 3.46
C ARG A 61 14.93 4.45 3.16
N PRO A 62 14.09 4.75 4.17
CA PRO A 62 13.03 5.73 4.02
C PRO A 62 13.60 7.07 3.54
N ALA A 63 12.95 7.71 2.56
CA ALA A 63 13.38 9.01 2.04
C ALA A 63 13.24 10.15 3.06
N GLY A 64 12.42 9.95 4.09
CA GLY A 64 12.16 10.94 5.14
C GLY A 64 11.13 10.45 6.16
N PRO A 65 10.68 11.33 7.06
CA PRO A 65 9.60 11.01 7.99
C PRO A 65 8.27 10.78 7.26
N VAL A 66 7.39 9.99 7.88
CA VAL A 66 6.03 9.75 7.36
C VAL A 66 5.23 11.06 7.42
N PRO A 67 4.69 11.57 6.29
CA PRO A 67 3.92 12.80 6.26
C PRO A 67 2.66 12.72 7.14
N PHE A 68 2.25 13.84 7.74
CA PHE A 68 1.07 13.90 8.62
C PHE A 68 -0.21 13.39 7.95
N ILE A 69 -0.40 13.66 6.66
CA ILE A 69 -1.57 13.19 5.91
C ILE A 69 -1.65 11.65 5.83
N VAL A 70 -0.50 10.97 5.81
CA VAL A 70 -0.43 9.51 5.81
C VAL A 70 -0.84 8.97 7.20
N TRP A 71 -0.42 9.64 8.28
CA TRP A 71 -0.90 9.30 9.62
C TRP A 71 -2.41 9.47 9.78
N LEU A 72 -2.96 10.57 9.25
CA LEU A 72 -4.41 10.79 9.26
C LEU A 72 -5.16 9.70 8.48
N TRP A 73 -4.61 9.28 7.33
CA TRP A 73 -5.17 8.17 6.56
C TRP A 73 -5.12 6.86 7.35
N ILE A 74 -3.98 6.50 7.94
CA ILE A 74 -3.83 5.29 8.78
C ILE A 74 -4.87 5.30 9.91
N ALA A 75 -5.01 6.41 10.63
CA ALA A 75 -6.01 6.54 11.69
C ALA A 75 -7.44 6.34 11.16
N GLY A 76 -7.80 6.99 10.04
CA GLY A 76 -9.11 6.83 9.40
C GLY A 76 -9.37 5.38 8.96
N MET A 77 -8.37 4.70 8.42
CA MET A 77 -8.48 3.30 8.00
C MET A 77 -8.68 2.35 9.19
N LEU A 78 -8.02 2.60 10.32
CA LEU A 78 -8.23 1.83 11.56
C LEU A 78 -9.66 2.00 12.08
N VAL A 79 -10.19 3.22 12.09
CA VAL A 79 -11.60 3.49 12.46
C VAL A 79 -12.56 2.77 11.51
N MET A 80 -12.30 2.83 10.20
CA MET A 80 -13.10 2.11 9.20
C MET A 80 -13.08 0.59 9.42
N LEU A 81 -11.95 0.00 9.79
CA LEU A 81 -11.86 -1.43 10.08
C LEU A 81 -12.70 -1.82 11.31
N VAL A 82 -12.63 -1.03 12.38
CA VAL A 82 -13.45 -1.26 13.58
C VAL A 82 -14.94 -1.13 13.26
N ALA A 83 -15.33 -0.11 12.49
CA ALA A 83 -16.71 0.06 12.03
C ALA A 83 -17.19 -1.13 11.18
N LEU A 84 -16.33 -1.64 10.28
CA LEU A 84 -16.61 -2.82 9.46
C LEU A 84 -16.85 -4.06 10.34
N TRP A 85 -16.00 -4.32 11.32
CA TRP A 85 -16.18 -5.43 12.25
C TRP A 85 -17.42 -5.26 13.11
N GLY A 86 -17.70 -4.05 13.61
CA GLY A 86 -18.93 -3.74 14.33
C GLY A 86 -20.18 -4.06 13.53
N GLY A 87 -20.23 -3.66 12.25
CA GLY A 87 -21.33 -4.01 11.35
C GLY A 87 -21.47 -5.52 11.14
N HIS A 88 -20.36 -6.24 10.97
CA HIS A 88 -20.37 -7.69 10.84
C HIS A 88 -20.89 -8.42 12.07
N LEU A 89 -20.50 -7.96 13.26
CA LEU A 89 -20.98 -8.51 14.53
C LEU A 89 -22.47 -8.23 14.71
N GLN A 90 -22.91 -6.98 14.46
CA GLN A 90 -24.30 -6.58 14.60
C GLN A 90 -25.24 -7.34 13.66
N TRP A 91 -24.80 -7.65 12.43
CA TRP A 91 -25.63 -8.32 11.42
C TRP A 91 -25.35 -9.83 11.32
N GLY A 92 -24.51 -10.39 12.20
CA GLY A 92 -24.24 -11.83 12.26
C GLY A 92 -23.61 -12.41 10.99
N LEU A 93 -22.79 -11.64 10.26
CA LEU A 93 -22.24 -12.05 8.95
C LEU A 93 -21.21 -13.19 9.02
N GLY A 94 -20.76 -13.52 10.24
CA GLY A 94 -19.86 -14.63 10.52
C GLY A 94 -18.40 -14.41 10.09
N LEU A 95 -17.52 -15.29 10.56
CA LEU A 95 -16.07 -15.15 10.42
C LEU A 95 -15.60 -15.13 8.96
N LYS A 96 -16.18 -15.97 8.10
CA LYS A 96 -15.81 -16.06 6.68
C LYS A 96 -15.98 -14.72 5.97
N GLN A 97 -17.10 -14.04 6.20
CA GLN A 97 -17.35 -12.73 5.60
C GLN A 97 -16.43 -11.69 6.22
N THR A 98 -16.20 -11.71 7.54
CA THR A 98 -15.27 -10.80 8.23
C THR A 98 -13.86 -10.87 7.67
N ILE A 99 -13.33 -12.08 7.43
CA ILE A 99 -12.02 -12.26 6.81
C ILE A 99 -12.02 -11.70 5.39
N LYS A 100 -13.00 -12.07 4.56
CA LYS A 100 -13.11 -11.61 3.17
C LYS A 100 -13.17 -10.08 3.08
N SER A 101 -14.01 -9.45 3.89
CA SER A 101 -14.16 -7.99 3.91
C SER A 101 -12.92 -7.29 4.47
N SER A 102 -12.24 -7.86 5.46
CA SER A 102 -10.99 -7.31 6.01
C SER A 102 -9.86 -7.35 4.98
N ILE A 103 -9.74 -8.44 4.21
CA ILE A 103 -8.79 -8.52 3.09
C ILE A 103 -9.15 -7.50 2.00
N GLY A 104 -10.45 -7.37 1.69
CA GLY A 104 -10.96 -6.38 0.74
C GLY A 104 -10.63 -4.93 1.17
N TRP A 105 -10.84 -4.62 2.45
CA TRP A 105 -10.47 -3.35 3.06
C TRP A 105 -8.96 -3.11 2.97
N ALA A 106 -8.14 -4.10 3.33
CA ALA A 106 -6.70 -3.97 3.32
C ALA A 106 -6.18 -3.64 1.91
N LYS A 107 -6.56 -4.46 0.92
CA LYS A 107 -6.07 -4.33 -0.45
C LYS A 107 -6.61 -3.10 -1.19
N GLY A 108 -7.80 -2.61 -0.81
CA GLY A 108 -8.46 -1.48 -1.49
C GLY A 108 -8.18 -0.12 -0.85
N TRP A 109 -8.02 -0.06 0.47
CA TRP A 109 -8.00 1.19 1.22
C TRP A 109 -6.79 1.34 2.14
N ALA A 110 -6.47 0.31 2.94
CA ALA A 110 -5.41 0.43 3.94
C ALA A 110 -4.02 0.60 3.29
N LEU A 111 -3.71 -0.19 2.27
CA LEU A 111 -2.41 -0.16 1.58
C LEU A 111 -2.16 1.16 0.82
N LEU A 112 -3.18 1.97 0.55
CA LEU A 112 -3.00 3.26 -0.12
C LEU A 112 -2.09 4.22 0.66
N ALA A 113 -1.99 4.05 2.00
CA ALA A 113 -1.08 4.82 2.85
C ALA A 113 0.40 4.70 2.44
N LEU A 114 0.77 3.63 1.74
CA LEU A 114 2.17 3.33 1.40
C LEU A 114 2.63 4.02 0.11
N PHE A 115 1.71 4.34 -0.80
CA PHE A 115 2.05 4.91 -2.10
C PHE A 115 2.66 6.31 -2.00
N PRO A 116 2.18 7.23 -1.13
CA PRO A 116 2.81 8.53 -0.93
C PRO A 116 4.20 8.47 -0.27
N LEU A 117 4.61 7.30 0.24
CA LEU A 117 5.93 7.08 0.85
C LEU A 117 6.97 6.57 -0.16
N ALA A 118 6.52 6.30 -1.39
CA ALA A 118 7.29 5.74 -2.48
C ALA A 118 7.33 6.67 -3.68
#